data_AF-A0A9Q0EG19-F1
#
_entry.id   AF-A0A9Q0EG19-F1
#
_cell.length_a   1.000
_cell.length_b   1.000
_cell.length_c   1.000
_cell.angle_alpha   90.00
_cell.angle_beta   90.00
_cell.angle_gamma   90.00
#
_symmetry.space_group_name_H-M   'P 1'
#
loop_
_entity.id
_entity.type
_entity.pdbx_description
1 polymer ?
#
loop_
_entity_poly.entity_id
_entity_poly.type
_entity_poly.pdbx_seq_one_letter_code
_entity_poly.pdbx_strand_id
1 'polypeptide(L)'
;MVLDGGMGTMIQQLRLEEEDFRGEEFKEHPCSLKGNNDMLSITQPDAIYEIHKEYLLAGADIIETNTFSSTSIAQADYKLTFDELVEAYSEQVRGLLDGGAEILLVETIFDTANAKAALFAIDLLCGKSYPPTPLFDFAVSGLVNIVGGCCGTTPEHIRSIAKAVEKCLPRQPPKDISPDYLQLSGLEPFKIGPYTNFVNIGERCNVAGSRKFAKLIMAGNYEEALSIAKTQVEMGAQILDINMDEGMLDGPEAMARFCNLIASEPDIARVPLCIDSSNFAVIEAGLKCCQGKCIVNSISLKEGEEEFLSRASTVKRYGAAIVVMAFDEEGQATDSERKVEICTRAYNLLVDKIGFDCNDIIFDPNILTIGTGMEEHNTFAIDFIRATRAIK
;
A
#
# COMPACT_ATOMS: atom_id res chain seq x y z
N MET A 1 -20.59 -1.61 17.06
CA MET A 1 -21.22 -0.38 16.53
C MET A 1 -21.88 -0.71 15.20
N VAL A 2 -22.89 0.04 14.82
CA VAL A 2 -23.63 -0.11 13.56
C VAL A 2 -23.31 1.07 12.64
N LEU A 3 -22.77 0.79 11.46
CA LEU A 3 -22.62 1.72 10.35
C LEU A 3 -23.93 1.74 9.55
N ASP A 4 -24.23 2.83 8.86
CA ASP A 4 -25.43 2.98 8.06
C ASP A 4 -25.42 2.13 6.77
N GLY A 5 -26.35 2.43 5.86
CA GLY A 5 -26.55 1.73 4.61
C GLY A 5 -26.17 2.59 3.40
N GLY A 6 -26.24 2.02 2.19
CA GLY A 6 -25.84 2.75 0.98
C GLY A 6 -26.70 3.98 0.67
N MET A 7 -26.15 5.18 0.85
CA MET A 7 -26.74 6.48 0.50
C MET A 7 -27.33 6.51 -0.92
N GLY A 8 -26.57 6.05 -1.92
CA GLY A 8 -27.03 5.99 -3.31
C GLY A 8 -28.29 5.13 -3.51
N THR A 9 -28.52 4.12 -2.69
CA THR A 9 -29.74 3.29 -2.74
C THR A 9 -30.97 4.09 -2.32
N MET A 10 -30.83 4.94 -1.29
CA MET A 10 -31.91 5.80 -0.81
C MET A 10 -32.19 6.94 -1.78
N ILE A 11 -31.14 7.57 -2.34
CA ILE A 11 -31.28 8.63 -3.36
C ILE A 11 -32.03 8.11 -4.59
N GLN A 12 -31.73 6.89 -5.06
CA GLN A 12 -32.43 6.31 -6.21
C GLN A 12 -33.95 6.15 -5.99
N GLN A 13 -34.41 5.97 -4.74
CA GLN A 13 -35.83 5.85 -4.42
C GLN A 13 -36.57 7.19 -4.54
N LEU A 14 -35.86 8.32 -4.40
CA LEU A 14 -36.43 9.65 -4.55
C LEU A 14 -36.76 9.99 -6.02
N ARG A 15 -36.20 9.23 -6.99
CA ARG A 15 -36.42 9.41 -8.44
C ARG A 15 -36.18 10.84 -8.91
N LEU A 16 -35.09 11.43 -8.42
CA LEU A 16 -34.67 12.79 -8.77
C LEU A 16 -34.32 12.91 -10.26
N GLU A 17 -34.67 14.03 -10.85
CA GLU A 17 -34.41 14.39 -12.23
C GLU A 17 -33.26 15.41 -12.35
N GLU A 18 -32.78 15.66 -13.56
CA GLU A 18 -31.60 16.53 -13.81
C GLU A 18 -31.73 17.91 -13.15
N GLU A 19 -32.94 18.48 -13.13
CA GLU A 19 -33.24 19.76 -12.50
C GLU A 19 -32.97 19.74 -10.99
N ASP A 20 -33.25 18.60 -10.32
CA ASP A 20 -33.02 18.44 -8.89
C ASP A 20 -31.52 18.39 -8.56
N PHE A 21 -30.73 17.73 -9.40
CA PHE A 21 -29.26 17.66 -9.25
C PHE A 21 -28.58 19.02 -9.51
N ARG A 22 -29.15 19.86 -10.38
CA ARG A 22 -28.66 21.22 -10.64
C ARG A 22 -29.02 22.21 -9.54
N GLY A 23 -30.20 22.08 -8.95
CA GLY A 23 -30.74 23.06 -8.01
C GLY A 23 -30.79 24.46 -8.61
N GLU A 24 -30.72 25.48 -7.74
CA GLU A 24 -30.67 26.89 -8.17
C GLU A 24 -29.25 27.32 -8.61
N GLU A 25 -28.22 26.76 -7.97
CA GLU A 25 -26.83 27.21 -8.10
C GLU A 25 -26.17 26.75 -9.42
N PHE A 26 -26.57 25.60 -9.97
CA PHE A 26 -25.94 25.00 -11.14
C PHE A 26 -26.87 24.87 -12.36
N LYS A 27 -27.93 25.70 -12.45
CA LYS A 27 -28.89 25.68 -13.57
C LYS A 27 -28.22 25.71 -14.93
N GLU A 28 -27.27 26.62 -15.11
CA GLU A 28 -26.55 26.85 -16.38
C GLU A 28 -25.28 25.99 -16.53
N HIS A 29 -25.10 24.95 -15.70
CA HIS A 29 -23.91 24.10 -15.77
C HIS A 29 -23.79 23.41 -17.15
N PRO A 30 -22.62 23.44 -17.81
CA PRO A 30 -22.49 23.02 -19.21
C PRO A 30 -22.64 21.50 -19.43
N CYS A 31 -22.51 20.71 -18.37
CA CYS A 31 -22.62 19.25 -18.38
C CYS A 31 -23.81 18.78 -17.56
N SER A 32 -24.37 17.61 -17.89
CA SER A 32 -25.39 16.93 -17.09
C SER A 32 -24.83 16.57 -15.71
N LEU A 33 -25.60 16.84 -14.66
CA LEU A 33 -25.24 16.53 -13.27
C LEU A 33 -26.01 15.33 -12.72
N LYS A 34 -27.02 14.81 -13.43
CA LYS A 34 -27.79 13.64 -13.02
C LYS A 34 -26.87 12.44 -12.80
N GLY A 35 -26.96 11.88 -11.59
CA GLY A 35 -26.12 10.76 -11.13
C GLY A 35 -24.93 11.18 -10.27
N ASN A 36 -24.59 12.47 -10.20
CA ASN A 36 -23.60 13.00 -9.27
C ASN A 36 -24.24 13.21 -7.88
N ASN A 37 -24.40 12.11 -7.14
CA ASN A 37 -25.10 12.09 -5.86
C ASN A 37 -24.48 13.03 -4.82
N ASP A 38 -23.16 13.20 -4.84
CA ASP A 38 -22.41 14.07 -3.93
C ASP A 38 -22.92 15.52 -3.96
N MET A 39 -23.30 16.03 -5.14
CA MET A 39 -23.81 17.39 -5.33
C MET A 39 -25.14 17.65 -4.61
N LEU A 40 -25.91 16.61 -4.32
CA LEU A 40 -27.18 16.74 -3.60
C LEU A 40 -26.99 17.24 -2.16
N SER A 41 -25.78 17.16 -1.61
CA SER A 41 -25.44 17.80 -0.33
C SER A 41 -25.57 19.34 -0.40
N ILE A 42 -25.46 19.92 -1.60
CA ILE A 42 -25.62 21.36 -1.86
C ILE A 42 -27.02 21.64 -2.41
N THR A 43 -27.45 20.86 -3.41
CA THR A 43 -28.66 21.18 -4.18
C THR A 43 -29.95 20.64 -3.57
N GLN A 44 -29.86 19.59 -2.74
CA GLN A 44 -30.98 18.95 -2.04
C GLN A 44 -30.62 18.58 -0.58
N PRO A 45 -30.14 19.54 0.25
CA PRO A 45 -29.59 19.25 1.57
C PRO A 45 -30.62 18.60 2.52
N ASP A 46 -31.89 18.99 2.43
CA ASP A 46 -32.97 18.41 3.25
C ASP A 46 -33.20 16.93 2.93
N ALA A 47 -33.06 16.52 1.67
CA ALA A 47 -33.21 15.13 1.26
C ALA A 47 -32.07 14.26 1.82
N ILE A 48 -30.83 14.74 1.74
CA ILE A 48 -29.67 14.05 2.33
C ILE A 48 -29.78 13.97 3.85
N TYR A 49 -30.21 15.06 4.49
CA TYR A 49 -30.44 15.09 5.94
C TYR A 49 -31.49 14.06 6.39
N GLU A 50 -32.63 13.99 5.71
CA GLU A 50 -33.67 13.02 6.09
C GLU A 50 -33.22 11.57 5.88
N ILE A 51 -32.40 11.26 4.86
CA ILE A 51 -31.81 9.92 4.70
C ILE A 51 -30.90 9.56 5.88
N HIS A 52 -29.97 10.44 6.28
CA HIS A 52 -29.12 10.19 7.45
C HIS A 52 -29.96 9.97 8.72
N LYS A 53 -30.98 10.81 8.92
CA LYS A 53 -31.89 10.72 10.05
C LYS A 53 -32.65 9.39 10.07
N GLU A 54 -33.09 8.88 8.92
CA GLU A 54 -33.73 7.56 8.83
C GLU A 54 -32.79 6.42 9.27
N TYR A 55 -31.52 6.46 8.87
CA TYR A 55 -30.53 5.47 9.32
C TYR A 55 -30.23 5.57 10.82
N LEU A 56 -30.08 6.78 11.36
CA LEU A 56 -29.91 7.00 12.80
C LEU A 56 -31.14 6.47 13.58
N LEU A 57 -32.36 6.77 13.12
CA LEU A 57 -33.59 6.24 13.72
C LEU A 57 -33.77 4.73 13.52
N ALA A 58 -33.07 4.14 12.55
CA ALA A 58 -32.98 2.69 12.38
C ALA A 58 -31.99 2.03 13.34
N GLY A 59 -31.11 2.80 13.98
CA GLY A 59 -30.14 2.30 14.95
C GLY A 59 -28.71 2.25 14.44
N ALA A 60 -28.37 3.02 13.40
CA ALA A 60 -26.97 3.32 13.08
C ALA A 60 -26.35 4.17 14.20
N ASP A 61 -25.12 3.84 14.58
CA ASP A 61 -24.26 4.62 15.49
C ASP A 61 -23.35 5.57 14.70
N ILE A 62 -23.03 5.22 13.45
CA ILE A 62 -22.12 5.93 12.55
C ILE A 62 -22.84 6.14 11.22
N ILE A 63 -22.74 7.34 10.67
CA ILE A 63 -23.26 7.68 9.34
C ILE A 63 -22.10 8.08 8.43
N GLU A 64 -22.16 7.65 7.18
CA GLU A 64 -21.20 8.04 6.15
C GLU A 64 -21.56 9.41 5.57
N THR A 65 -20.56 10.24 5.28
CA THR A 65 -20.78 11.48 4.53
C THR A 65 -21.15 11.14 3.08
N ASN A 66 -22.04 11.92 2.45
CA ASN A 66 -22.37 11.79 1.02
C ASN A 66 -21.24 12.36 0.13
N THR A 67 -20.07 11.73 0.22
CA THR A 67 -18.81 12.23 -0.35
C THR A 67 -18.02 11.16 -1.11
N PHE A 68 -18.68 10.08 -1.55
CA PHE A 68 -18.05 8.94 -2.22
C PHE A 68 -17.23 9.36 -3.45
N SER A 69 -17.71 10.34 -4.21
CA SER A 69 -17.07 10.88 -5.42
C SER A 69 -16.58 12.32 -5.24
N SER A 70 -16.47 12.82 -4.01
CA SER A 70 -16.09 14.21 -3.71
C SER A 70 -14.58 14.41 -3.73
N THR A 71 -13.95 14.01 -4.83
CA THR A 71 -12.55 14.30 -5.13
C THR A 71 -12.48 15.06 -6.45
N SER A 72 -11.50 15.95 -6.62
CA SER A 72 -11.28 16.65 -7.89
C SER A 72 -11.19 15.66 -9.08
N ILE A 73 -10.72 14.46 -8.80
CA ILE A 73 -10.53 13.34 -9.75
C ILE A 73 -11.84 12.71 -10.17
N ALA A 74 -12.68 12.28 -9.23
CA ALA A 74 -13.95 11.66 -9.59
C ALA A 74 -14.90 12.66 -10.25
N GLN A 75 -14.67 13.95 -10.02
CA GLN A 75 -15.33 15.04 -10.76
C GLN A 75 -14.67 15.31 -12.14
N ALA A 76 -13.52 14.71 -12.47
CA ALA A 76 -12.72 14.96 -13.67
C ALA A 76 -12.35 13.74 -14.55
N ASP A 77 -12.55 12.49 -14.08
CA ASP A 77 -12.48 11.21 -14.82
C ASP A 77 -11.11 10.80 -15.47
N TYR A 78 -10.17 10.25 -14.67
CA TYR A 78 -9.10 9.27 -15.04
C TYR A 78 -7.67 9.72 -15.49
N LYS A 79 -6.74 8.74 -15.36
CA LYS A 79 -5.28 8.63 -15.74
C LYS A 79 -4.30 9.47 -14.93
N LEU A 80 -4.26 9.22 -13.63
CA LEU A 80 -3.53 10.04 -12.67
C LEU A 80 -2.34 9.33 -12.06
N THR A 81 -1.40 10.15 -11.63
CA THR A 81 -0.22 9.79 -10.85
C THR A 81 -0.56 9.71 -9.36
N PHE A 82 0.33 9.09 -8.58
CA PHE A 82 0.22 9.03 -7.13
C PHE A 82 0.12 10.43 -6.49
N ASP A 83 0.90 11.40 -6.99
CA ASP A 83 0.92 12.75 -6.40
C ASP A 83 -0.39 13.51 -6.66
N GLU A 84 -0.98 13.36 -7.84
CA GLU A 84 -2.30 13.92 -8.17
C GLU A 84 -3.41 13.33 -7.29
N LEU A 85 -3.34 12.02 -6.99
CA LEU A 85 -4.23 11.37 -6.03
C LEU A 85 -4.06 11.92 -4.62
N VAL A 86 -2.81 12.08 -4.16
CA VAL A 86 -2.52 12.66 -2.83
C VAL A 86 -3.08 14.08 -2.73
N GLU A 87 -2.92 14.91 -3.76
CA GLU A 87 -3.46 16.28 -3.76
C GLU A 87 -4.99 16.28 -3.67
N ALA A 88 -5.66 15.49 -4.52
CA ALA A 88 -7.11 15.37 -4.54
C ALA A 88 -7.69 14.88 -3.20
N TYR A 89 -7.08 13.84 -2.61
CA TYR A 89 -7.50 13.35 -1.30
C TYR A 89 -7.18 14.34 -0.18
N SER A 90 -6.07 15.08 -0.27
CA SER A 90 -5.73 16.10 0.74
C SER A 90 -6.75 17.23 0.77
N GLU A 91 -7.28 17.63 -0.39
CA GLU A 91 -8.38 18.59 -0.49
C GLU A 91 -9.66 18.06 0.17
N GLN A 92 -10.07 16.83 -0.20
CA GLN A 92 -11.26 16.18 0.37
C GLN A 92 -11.14 16.04 1.90
N VAL A 93 -10.00 15.52 2.40
CA VAL A 93 -9.75 15.33 3.82
C VAL A 93 -9.80 16.66 4.58
N ARG A 94 -9.25 17.75 4.02
CA ARG A 94 -9.35 19.08 4.63
C ARG A 94 -10.81 19.51 4.76
N GLY A 95 -11.60 19.37 3.70
CA GLY A 95 -13.03 19.68 3.73
C GLY A 95 -13.80 18.87 4.78
N LEU A 96 -13.52 17.56 4.89
CA LEU A 96 -14.14 16.69 5.89
C LEU A 96 -13.74 17.07 7.33
N LEU A 97 -12.46 17.38 7.57
CA LEU A 97 -11.97 17.79 8.89
C LEU A 97 -12.51 19.16 9.31
N ASP A 98 -12.53 20.14 8.41
CA ASP A 98 -13.13 21.46 8.66
C ASP A 98 -14.65 21.34 8.87
N GLY A 99 -15.30 20.39 8.20
CA GLY A 99 -16.70 20.02 8.38
C GLY A 99 -17.00 19.27 9.68
N GLY A 100 -15.97 18.89 10.45
CA GLY A 100 -16.11 18.27 11.76
C GLY A 100 -16.25 16.74 11.75
N ALA A 101 -15.90 16.05 10.66
CA ALA A 101 -15.95 14.59 10.60
C ALA A 101 -15.11 13.95 11.71
N GLU A 102 -15.71 13.05 12.49
CA GLU A 102 -15.03 12.38 13.61
C GLU A 102 -14.16 11.20 13.17
N ILE A 103 -14.49 10.58 12.02
CA ILE A 103 -13.79 9.43 11.45
C ILE A 103 -13.62 9.66 9.95
N LEU A 104 -12.39 9.48 9.45
CA LEU A 104 -12.12 9.37 8.03
C LEU A 104 -12.19 7.90 7.61
N LEU A 105 -13.20 7.55 6.83
CA LEU A 105 -13.40 6.20 6.31
C LEU A 105 -13.00 6.16 4.82
N VAL A 106 -11.91 5.47 4.50
CA VAL A 106 -11.57 5.13 3.11
C VAL A 106 -12.26 3.82 2.77
N GLU A 107 -13.41 3.91 2.12
CA GLU A 107 -14.21 2.75 1.76
C GLU A 107 -14.10 2.37 0.29
N THR A 108 -14.60 1.17 -0.04
CA THR A 108 -14.85 0.76 -1.43
C THR A 108 -13.60 0.86 -2.33
N ILE A 109 -12.48 0.38 -1.79
CA ILE A 109 -11.17 0.33 -2.45
C ILE A 109 -11.25 -0.72 -3.58
N PHE A 110 -11.69 -0.28 -4.76
CA PHE A 110 -12.01 -1.13 -5.92
C PHE A 110 -10.85 -1.49 -6.82
N ASP A 111 -9.82 -0.66 -6.80
CA ASP A 111 -8.61 -0.91 -7.56
C ASP A 111 -7.44 -1.05 -6.54
N THR A 112 -6.41 -1.85 -6.80
CA THR A 112 -6.05 -2.13 -8.17
C THR A 112 -6.76 -3.36 -8.81
N ALA A 113 -6.41 -3.96 -9.93
CA ALA A 113 -7.37 -4.69 -10.81
C ALA A 113 -8.20 -5.92 -10.28
N ASN A 114 -8.10 -6.34 -9.01
CA ASN A 114 -8.68 -7.57 -8.47
C ASN A 114 -10.19 -7.54 -8.23
N ALA A 115 -10.80 -6.37 -7.99
CA ALA A 115 -12.23 -6.32 -7.67
C ALA A 115 -13.12 -6.65 -8.88
N LYS A 116 -12.72 -6.30 -10.10
CA LYS A 116 -13.45 -6.68 -11.33
C LYS A 116 -13.48 -8.19 -11.56
N ALA A 117 -12.36 -8.87 -11.30
CA ALA A 117 -12.29 -10.33 -11.38
C ALA A 117 -13.06 -11.01 -10.24
N ALA A 118 -12.99 -10.46 -9.02
CA ALA A 118 -13.75 -10.95 -7.87
C ALA A 118 -15.26 -10.77 -8.06
N LEU A 119 -15.72 -9.62 -8.54
CA LEU A 119 -17.13 -9.36 -8.85
C LEU A 119 -17.63 -10.24 -10.00
N PHE A 120 -16.82 -10.43 -11.05
CA PHE A 120 -17.16 -11.35 -12.15
C PHE A 120 -17.20 -12.81 -11.69
N ALA A 121 -16.31 -13.24 -10.80
CA ALA A 121 -16.31 -14.58 -10.21
C ALA A 121 -17.46 -14.79 -9.23
N ILE A 122 -17.79 -13.78 -8.42
CA ILE A 122 -18.95 -13.77 -7.54
C ILE A 122 -20.24 -13.83 -8.37
N ASP A 123 -20.36 -13.08 -9.47
CA ASP A 123 -21.50 -13.15 -10.39
C ASP A 123 -21.63 -14.55 -11.05
N LEU A 124 -20.51 -15.12 -11.51
CA LEU A 124 -20.45 -16.49 -12.05
C LEU A 124 -20.88 -17.57 -11.03
N LEU A 125 -20.57 -17.35 -9.75
CA LEU A 125 -20.83 -18.30 -8.67
C LEU A 125 -22.17 -18.07 -7.98
N CYS A 126 -22.71 -16.86 -7.97
CA CYS A 126 -24.07 -16.53 -7.51
C CYS A 126 -25.16 -17.10 -8.43
N GLY A 127 -24.81 -17.49 -9.67
CA GLY A 127 -25.62 -18.38 -10.49
C GLY A 127 -25.75 -19.81 -9.93
N LYS A 128 -25.02 -20.16 -8.87
CA LYS A 128 -25.11 -21.44 -8.14
C LYS A 128 -25.43 -21.15 -6.66
N SER A 129 -26.50 -21.75 -6.15
CA SER A 129 -27.00 -21.48 -4.78
C SER A 129 -25.99 -21.85 -3.69
N TYR A 130 -25.30 -20.84 -3.15
CA TYR A 130 -24.67 -20.90 -1.83
C TYR A 130 -25.61 -20.23 -0.83
N PRO A 131 -25.93 -20.87 0.32
CA PRO A 131 -26.72 -20.22 1.35
C PRO A 131 -25.89 -19.07 1.97
N PRO A 132 -26.44 -17.84 2.08
CA PRO A 132 -25.74 -16.74 2.71
C PRO A 132 -25.48 -17.08 4.18
N THR A 133 -24.26 -16.82 4.67
CA THR A 133 -23.96 -16.89 6.10
C THR A 133 -24.60 -15.68 6.79
N PRO A 134 -25.52 -15.85 7.76
CA PRO A 134 -26.14 -14.75 8.46
C PRO A 134 -25.11 -13.85 9.16
N LEU A 135 -25.27 -12.52 9.05
CA LEU A 135 -24.44 -11.53 9.76
C LEU A 135 -24.34 -11.81 11.27
N PHE A 136 -25.40 -12.36 11.84
CA PHE A 136 -25.46 -12.77 13.25
C PHE A 136 -24.37 -13.79 13.62
N ASP A 137 -24.05 -14.72 12.73
CA ASP A 137 -23.04 -15.75 13.00
C ASP A 137 -21.63 -15.14 13.06
N PHE A 138 -21.34 -14.11 12.25
CA PHE A 138 -20.08 -13.36 12.35
C PHE A 138 -19.98 -12.58 13.68
N ALA A 139 -21.09 -11.99 14.13
CA ALA A 139 -21.14 -11.23 15.38
C ALA A 139 -20.99 -12.14 16.61
N VAL A 140 -21.72 -13.25 16.68
CA VAL A 140 -21.64 -14.21 17.80
C VAL A 140 -20.29 -14.94 17.82
N SER A 141 -19.69 -15.19 16.66
CA SER A 141 -18.35 -15.78 16.56
C SER A 141 -17.23 -14.81 16.94
N GLY A 142 -17.56 -13.56 17.28
CA GLY A 142 -16.58 -12.55 17.68
C GLY A 142 -15.61 -12.18 16.55
N LEU A 143 -16.10 -12.14 15.30
CA LEU A 143 -15.26 -11.81 14.13
C LEU A 143 -15.28 -10.32 13.78
N VAL A 144 -16.31 -9.58 14.24
CA VAL A 144 -16.58 -8.18 13.86
C VAL A 144 -16.66 -7.24 15.07
N ASN A 145 -16.32 -5.97 14.84
CA ASN A 145 -16.48 -4.87 15.80
C ASN A 145 -17.47 -3.79 15.31
N ILE A 146 -17.60 -3.64 13.99
CA ILE A 146 -18.53 -2.74 13.30
C ILE A 146 -19.26 -3.56 12.22
N VAL A 147 -20.56 -3.34 12.06
CA VAL A 147 -21.41 -3.94 11.03
C VAL A 147 -22.27 -2.86 10.39
N GLY A 148 -22.56 -2.96 9.10
CA GLY A 148 -23.43 -2.01 8.39
C GLY A 148 -23.87 -2.63 7.07
N GLY A 149 -24.19 -1.82 6.07
CA GLY A 149 -24.41 -2.34 4.73
C GLY A 149 -24.06 -1.35 3.62
N CYS A 150 -23.87 -1.86 2.42
CA CYS A 150 -23.49 -1.07 1.24
C CYS A 150 -24.71 -0.97 0.28
N CYS A 151 -24.48 -1.07 -1.03
CA CYS A 151 -25.49 -1.07 -2.08
C CYS A 151 -26.67 -2.02 -1.77
N GLY A 152 -27.90 -1.51 -1.88
CA GLY A 152 -29.14 -2.23 -1.59
C GLY A 152 -29.59 -2.16 -0.12
N THR A 153 -28.77 -1.66 0.79
CA THR A 153 -29.08 -1.61 2.23
C THR A 153 -29.94 -0.39 2.56
N THR A 154 -31.14 -0.64 3.09
CA THR A 154 -32.10 0.41 3.51
C THR A 154 -32.17 0.54 5.03
N PRO A 155 -32.83 1.58 5.59
CA PRO A 155 -33.07 1.71 7.03
C PRO A 155 -33.76 0.48 7.66
N GLU A 156 -34.60 -0.25 6.92
CA GLU A 156 -35.22 -1.49 7.41
C GLU A 156 -34.18 -2.61 7.65
N HIS A 157 -33.17 -2.70 6.77
CA HIS A 157 -32.06 -3.62 6.95
C HIS A 157 -31.23 -3.23 8.17
N ILE A 158 -30.88 -1.95 8.31
CA ILE A 158 -30.11 -1.45 9.46
C ILE A 158 -30.85 -1.70 10.77
N ARG A 159 -32.17 -1.50 10.82
CA ARG A 159 -32.99 -1.81 12.01
C ARG A 159 -32.94 -3.30 12.38
N SER A 160 -32.93 -4.16 11.37
CA SER A 160 -32.82 -5.61 11.58
C SER A 160 -31.41 -6.00 12.06
N ILE A 161 -30.37 -5.39 11.50
CA ILE A 161 -28.96 -5.58 11.89
C ILE A 161 -28.74 -5.13 13.33
N ALA A 162 -29.13 -3.89 13.67
CA ALA A 162 -28.97 -3.32 15.00
C ALA A 162 -29.62 -4.21 16.07
N LYS A 163 -30.85 -4.66 15.82
CA LYS A 163 -31.56 -5.60 16.71
C LYS A 163 -30.85 -6.95 16.84
N ALA A 164 -30.27 -7.47 15.76
CA ALA A 164 -29.58 -8.74 15.78
C ALA A 164 -28.27 -8.68 16.58
N VAL A 165 -27.52 -7.57 16.49
CA VAL A 165 -26.20 -7.43 17.13
C VAL A 165 -26.23 -6.79 18.52
N GLU A 166 -27.38 -6.25 18.97
CA GLU A 166 -27.55 -5.55 20.25
C GLU A 166 -26.94 -6.27 21.47
N LYS A 167 -27.02 -7.60 21.49
CA LYS A 167 -26.54 -8.44 22.61
C LYS A 167 -25.22 -9.16 22.33
N CYS A 168 -24.61 -8.91 21.17
CA CYS A 168 -23.36 -9.54 20.81
C CYS A 168 -22.19 -8.82 21.49
N LEU A 169 -21.22 -9.58 21.97
CA LEU A 169 -19.98 -9.01 22.49
C LEU A 169 -19.06 -8.67 21.30
N PRO A 170 -18.40 -7.49 21.31
CA PRO A 170 -17.43 -7.15 20.28
C PRO A 170 -16.27 -8.16 20.26
N ARG A 171 -15.72 -8.39 19.07
CA ARG A 171 -14.45 -9.11 18.92
C ARG A 171 -13.40 -8.52 19.85
N GLN A 172 -12.65 -9.38 20.55
CA GLN A 172 -11.45 -8.98 21.27
C GLN A 172 -10.24 -9.16 20.34
N PRO A 173 -9.59 -8.06 19.89
CA PRO A 173 -8.39 -8.18 19.08
C PRO A 173 -7.29 -8.92 19.86
N PRO A 174 -6.55 -9.85 19.23
CA PRO A 174 -5.38 -10.43 19.86
C PRO A 174 -4.38 -9.33 20.19
N LYS A 175 -3.74 -9.42 21.37
CA LYS A 175 -2.79 -8.41 21.84
C LYS A 175 -1.51 -8.35 21.00
N ASP A 176 -1.09 -9.50 20.47
CA ASP A 176 0.18 -9.66 19.76
C ASP A 176 -0.07 -10.13 18.33
N ILE A 177 -0.22 -9.19 17.39
CA ILE A 177 -0.34 -9.51 15.96
C ILE A 177 1.08 -9.64 15.39
N SER A 178 1.73 -10.78 15.65
CA SER A 178 3.05 -11.15 15.07
C SER A 178 4.18 -10.13 15.32
N PRO A 179 4.56 -9.86 16.57
CA PRO A 179 5.51 -8.79 16.93
C PRO A 179 6.93 -8.99 16.40
N ASP A 180 7.29 -10.19 15.93
CA ASP A 180 8.66 -10.54 15.52
C ASP A 180 8.74 -10.90 14.02
N TYR A 181 7.88 -10.32 13.19
CA TYR A 181 7.80 -10.65 11.77
C TYR A 181 7.98 -9.42 10.90
N LEU A 182 8.95 -9.49 9.98
CA LEU A 182 8.96 -8.63 8.81
C LEU A 182 7.80 -9.03 7.90
N GLN A 183 6.90 -8.10 7.66
CA GLN A 183 5.73 -8.28 6.79
C GLN A 183 5.96 -7.57 5.47
N LEU A 184 5.89 -8.31 4.38
CA LEU A 184 5.99 -7.82 3.01
C LEU A 184 4.77 -8.27 2.21
N SER A 185 4.54 -7.66 1.06
CA SER A 185 3.47 -8.12 0.17
C SER A 185 3.79 -7.79 -1.28
N GLY A 186 3.51 -8.74 -2.16
CA GLY A 186 3.09 -8.44 -3.53
C GLY A 186 1.56 -8.39 -3.55
N LEU A 187 0.95 -9.16 -4.46
CA LEU A 187 -0.47 -9.53 -4.38
C LEU A 187 -0.75 -10.53 -3.24
N GLU A 188 0.26 -11.32 -2.86
CA GLU A 188 0.18 -12.28 -1.77
C GLU A 188 1.03 -11.81 -0.58
N PRO A 189 0.60 -12.08 0.67
CA PRO A 189 1.37 -11.74 1.85
C PRO A 189 2.61 -12.62 1.97
N PHE A 190 3.75 -12.03 2.28
CA PHE A 190 4.99 -12.73 2.55
C PHE A 190 5.55 -12.32 3.92
N LYS A 191 5.70 -13.30 4.81
CA LYS A 191 6.09 -13.06 6.22
C LYS A 191 7.42 -13.74 6.52
N ILE A 192 8.35 -12.98 7.08
CA ILE A 192 9.67 -13.46 7.50
C ILE A 192 9.73 -13.35 9.01
N GLY A 193 9.75 -14.51 9.70
CA GLY A 193 9.87 -14.58 11.15
C GLY A 193 11.06 -15.43 11.59
N PRO A 194 11.21 -15.68 12.91
CA PRO A 194 12.41 -16.30 13.47
C PRO A 194 12.71 -17.73 12.95
N TYR A 195 11.69 -18.43 12.46
CA TYR A 195 11.78 -19.80 11.95
C TYR A 195 11.65 -19.88 10.44
N THR A 196 11.49 -18.75 9.74
CA THR A 196 11.51 -18.73 8.28
C THR A 196 12.92 -19.11 7.81
N ASN A 197 13.00 -19.99 6.81
CA ASN A 197 14.28 -20.35 6.19
C ASN A 197 14.90 -19.14 5.47
N PHE A 198 16.10 -19.33 4.91
CA PHE A 198 16.75 -18.29 4.10
C PHE A 198 15.84 -17.80 2.96
N VAL A 199 15.72 -16.48 2.84
CA VAL A 199 14.87 -15.82 1.83
C VAL A 199 15.72 -15.45 0.64
N ASN A 200 15.36 -15.96 -0.54
CA ASN A 200 16.06 -15.65 -1.77
C ASN A 200 15.49 -14.40 -2.43
N ILE A 201 16.32 -13.37 -2.60
CA ILE A 201 16.02 -12.16 -3.37
C ILE A 201 16.64 -12.32 -4.77
N GLY A 202 15.82 -12.26 -5.82
CA GLY A 202 16.27 -12.45 -7.20
C GLY A 202 17.02 -11.24 -7.76
N GLU A 203 18.32 -11.37 -8.00
CA GLU A 203 19.26 -10.30 -8.39
C GLU A 203 19.27 -9.94 -9.89
N ARG A 204 18.63 -10.73 -10.77
CA ARG A 204 18.88 -10.63 -12.23
C ARG A 204 18.14 -9.50 -12.93
N CYS A 205 17.21 -8.83 -12.25
CA CYS A 205 16.51 -7.65 -12.74
C CYS A 205 17.27 -6.37 -12.40
N ASN A 206 18.58 -6.40 -12.68
CA ASN A 206 19.52 -5.36 -12.32
C ASN A 206 20.33 -4.96 -13.56
N VAL A 207 20.24 -3.68 -13.98
CA VAL A 207 20.92 -3.18 -15.18
C VAL A 207 22.44 -3.26 -15.03
N ALA A 208 22.99 -2.95 -13.86
CA ALA A 208 24.43 -3.05 -13.61
C ALA A 208 24.93 -4.51 -13.51
N GLY A 209 24.13 -5.40 -12.92
CA GLY A 209 24.51 -6.78 -12.61
C GLY A 209 24.22 -7.81 -13.71
N SER A 210 23.24 -7.55 -14.59
CA SER A 210 22.74 -8.55 -15.55
C SER A 210 22.86 -8.06 -16.99
N ARG A 211 23.84 -8.59 -17.72
CA ARG A 211 24.07 -8.24 -19.15
C ARG A 211 22.85 -8.47 -20.04
N LYS A 212 22.02 -9.49 -19.74
CA LYS A 212 20.81 -9.77 -20.53
C LYS A 212 19.75 -8.71 -20.24
N PHE A 213 19.52 -8.42 -18.96
CA PHE A 213 18.52 -7.44 -18.54
C PHE A 213 18.88 -6.04 -19.04
N ALA A 214 20.13 -5.61 -18.86
CA ALA A 214 20.64 -4.34 -19.35
C ALA A 214 20.36 -4.13 -20.85
N LYS A 215 20.67 -5.13 -21.68
CA LYS A 215 20.42 -5.06 -23.14
C LYS A 215 18.94 -4.88 -23.48
N LEU A 216 18.05 -5.56 -22.76
CA LEU A 216 16.61 -5.48 -23.01
C LEU A 216 16.06 -4.11 -22.60
N ILE A 217 16.43 -3.62 -21.41
CA ILE A 217 15.99 -2.31 -20.90
C ILE A 217 16.51 -1.18 -21.80
N MET A 218 17.80 -1.19 -22.15
CA MET A 218 18.39 -0.19 -23.05
C MET A 218 17.77 -0.22 -24.46
N ALA A 219 17.31 -1.37 -24.93
CA ALA A 219 16.60 -1.51 -26.21
C ALA A 219 15.10 -1.19 -26.12
N GLY A 220 14.58 -0.84 -24.95
CA GLY A 220 13.16 -0.59 -24.72
C GLY A 220 12.28 -1.85 -24.76
N ASN A 221 12.88 -3.04 -24.72
CA ASN A 221 12.16 -4.32 -24.78
C ASN A 221 11.78 -4.82 -23.37
N TYR A 222 10.86 -4.09 -22.74
CA TYR A 222 10.43 -4.36 -21.36
C TYR A 222 9.61 -5.65 -21.23
N GLU A 223 8.85 -6.03 -22.26
CA GLU A 223 8.07 -7.28 -22.26
C GLU A 223 8.98 -8.50 -22.15
N GLU A 224 10.06 -8.56 -22.93
CA GLU A 224 11.03 -9.65 -22.81
C GLU A 224 11.80 -9.55 -21.48
N ALA A 225 12.00 -8.36 -20.92
CA ALA A 225 12.63 -8.19 -19.61
C ALA A 225 11.76 -8.79 -18.48
N LEU A 226 10.43 -8.76 -18.57
CA LEU A 226 9.53 -9.43 -17.60
C LEU A 226 9.78 -10.95 -17.55
N SER A 227 10.19 -11.57 -18.66
CA SER A 227 10.51 -13.00 -18.67
C SER A 227 11.67 -13.35 -17.71
N ILE A 228 12.60 -12.41 -17.47
CA ILE A 228 13.69 -12.58 -16.51
C ILE A 228 13.14 -12.58 -15.08
N ALA A 229 12.26 -11.64 -14.75
CA ALA A 229 11.57 -11.58 -13.45
C ALA A 229 10.75 -12.87 -13.21
N LYS A 230 9.93 -13.27 -14.19
CA LYS A 230 9.13 -14.51 -14.12
C LYS A 230 9.97 -15.75 -13.89
N THR A 231 11.05 -15.90 -14.66
CA THR A 231 11.97 -17.04 -14.53
C THR A 231 12.58 -17.10 -13.13
N GLN A 232 12.94 -15.95 -12.53
CA GLN A 232 13.50 -15.94 -11.17
C GLN A 232 12.48 -16.43 -10.13
N VAL A 233 11.22 -15.99 -10.23
CA VAL A 233 10.15 -16.46 -9.34
C VAL A 233 9.91 -17.96 -9.51
N GLU A 234 9.85 -18.46 -10.75
CA GLU A 234 9.73 -19.89 -11.05
C GLU A 234 10.92 -20.71 -10.52
N MET A 235 12.12 -20.12 -10.49
CA MET A 235 13.34 -20.71 -9.94
C MET A 235 13.48 -20.58 -8.41
N GLY A 236 12.46 -20.03 -7.73
CA GLY A 236 12.40 -20.00 -6.26
C GLY A 236 12.79 -18.67 -5.62
N ALA A 237 12.92 -17.58 -6.37
CA ALA A 237 13.01 -16.24 -5.78
C ALA A 237 11.69 -15.90 -5.08
N GLN A 238 11.79 -15.49 -3.81
CA GLN A 238 10.64 -15.12 -2.97
C GLN A 238 10.40 -13.61 -2.97
N ILE A 239 11.40 -12.83 -3.37
CA ILE A 239 11.40 -11.38 -3.55
C ILE A 239 12.19 -11.10 -4.84
N LEU A 240 11.84 -10.04 -5.58
CA LEU A 240 12.60 -9.60 -6.75
C LEU A 240 13.30 -8.28 -6.48
N ASP A 241 14.61 -8.24 -6.70
CA ASP A 241 15.40 -7.02 -6.69
C ASP A 241 15.33 -6.35 -8.07
N ILE A 242 14.95 -5.08 -8.08
CA ILE A 242 14.76 -4.28 -9.29
C ILE A 242 15.71 -3.10 -9.23
N ASN A 243 16.69 -3.08 -10.13
CA ASN A 243 17.67 -2.00 -10.23
C ASN A 243 17.73 -1.45 -11.66
N MET A 244 17.49 -0.14 -11.78
CA MET A 244 17.48 0.61 -13.05
C MET A 244 18.57 1.68 -13.13
N ASP A 245 19.58 1.61 -12.26
CA ASP A 245 20.68 2.56 -12.23
C ASP A 245 21.60 2.35 -13.43
N GLU A 246 21.58 3.32 -14.35
CA GLU A 246 22.50 3.38 -15.48
C GLU A 246 22.54 4.80 -16.04
N GLY A 247 23.72 5.30 -16.41
CA GLY A 247 23.91 6.70 -16.80
C GLY A 247 23.17 7.12 -18.08
N MET A 248 22.71 6.16 -18.88
CA MET A 248 21.95 6.39 -20.12
C MET A 248 20.43 6.28 -19.94
N LEU A 249 19.94 5.91 -18.76
CA LEU A 249 18.52 5.76 -18.48
C LEU A 249 17.99 6.94 -17.66
N ASP A 250 16.73 7.30 -17.91
CA ASP A 250 15.94 8.02 -16.91
C ASP A 250 15.54 7.00 -15.84
N GLY A 251 16.31 6.96 -14.75
CA GLY A 251 16.12 5.99 -13.66
C GLY A 251 14.71 6.00 -13.08
N PRO A 252 14.16 7.16 -12.66
CA PRO A 252 12.79 7.25 -12.16
C PRO A 252 11.74 6.75 -13.16
N GLU A 253 11.82 7.15 -14.44
CA GLU A 253 10.87 6.68 -15.46
C GLU A 253 10.99 5.16 -15.69
N ALA A 254 12.22 4.64 -15.80
CA ALA A 254 12.46 3.22 -16.04
C ALA A 254 11.97 2.34 -14.88
N MET A 255 12.22 2.78 -13.64
CA MET A 255 11.75 2.10 -12.43
C MET A 255 10.22 2.07 -12.37
N ALA A 256 9.58 3.23 -12.52
CA ALA A 256 8.12 3.34 -12.53
C ALA A 256 7.50 2.48 -13.63
N ARG A 257 8.03 2.54 -14.85
CA ARG A 257 7.55 1.73 -15.98
C ARG A 257 7.65 0.23 -15.68
N PHE A 258 8.78 -0.25 -15.19
CA PHE A 258 8.96 -1.68 -14.97
C PHE A 258 8.14 -2.20 -13.78
N CYS A 259 8.02 -1.42 -12.69
CA CYS A 259 7.13 -1.77 -11.57
C CYS A 259 5.66 -1.90 -12.03
N ASN A 260 5.17 -0.95 -12.84
CA ASN A 260 3.83 -1.02 -13.41
C ASN A 260 3.64 -2.22 -14.35
N LEU A 261 4.66 -2.59 -15.13
CA LEU A 261 4.62 -3.78 -15.97
C LEU A 261 4.62 -5.07 -15.14
N ILE A 262 5.40 -5.14 -14.05
CA ILE A 262 5.34 -6.25 -13.11
C ILE A 262 3.93 -6.42 -12.55
N ALA A 263 3.29 -5.32 -12.14
CA ALA A 263 1.93 -5.34 -11.60
C ALA A 263 0.90 -5.90 -12.60
N SER A 264 1.18 -5.84 -13.91
CA SER A 264 0.31 -6.40 -14.95
C SER A 264 0.42 -7.93 -15.12
N GLU A 265 1.46 -8.57 -14.57
CA GLU A 265 1.71 -10.01 -14.68
C GLU A 265 1.55 -10.69 -13.30
N PRO A 266 0.42 -11.38 -13.03
CA PRO A 266 0.11 -11.94 -11.71
C PRO A 266 1.17 -12.91 -11.16
N ASP A 267 1.79 -13.71 -12.02
CA ASP A 267 2.83 -14.68 -11.62
C ASP A 267 4.07 -14.01 -11.02
N ILE A 268 4.33 -12.76 -11.43
CA ILE A 268 5.42 -11.93 -10.92
C ILE A 268 4.91 -11.07 -9.76
N ALA A 269 3.77 -10.40 -9.94
CA ALA A 269 3.21 -9.46 -8.96
C ALA A 269 2.87 -10.10 -7.61
N ARG A 270 2.71 -11.42 -7.53
CA ARG A 270 2.47 -12.13 -6.27
C ARG A 270 3.61 -11.98 -5.24
N VAL A 271 4.86 -11.81 -5.67
CA VAL A 271 6.00 -11.67 -4.74
C VAL A 271 6.29 -10.19 -4.42
N PRO A 272 6.82 -9.87 -3.23
CA PRO A 272 7.26 -8.52 -2.92
C PRO A 272 8.42 -8.06 -3.82
N LEU A 273 8.54 -6.74 -3.97
CA LEU A 273 9.63 -6.09 -4.68
C LEU A 273 10.65 -5.47 -3.72
N CYS A 274 11.91 -5.56 -4.09
CA CYS A 274 13.04 -4.87 -3.50
C CYS A 274 13.49 -3.79 -4.49
N ILE A 275 13.19 -2.54 -4.17
CA ILE A 275 13.46 -1.38 -5.04
C ILE A 275 14.90 -0.96 -4.80
N ASP A 276 15.77 -1.24 -5.77
CA ASP A 276 17.21 -1.05 -5.67
C ASP A 276 17.69 0.16 -6.48
N SER A 277 18.23 1.16 -5.80
CA SER A 277 18.88 2.31 -6.42
C SER A 277 19.77 3.08 -5.43
N SER A 278 20.86 3.63 -5.97
CA SER A 278 21.70 4.64 -5.32
C SER A 278 21.10 6.04 -5.33
N ASN A 279 20.06 6.28 -6.14
CA ASN A 279 19.36 7.54 -6.25
C ASN A 279 17.97 7.46 -5.58
N PHE A 280 17.77 8.25 -4.52
CA PHE A 280 16.53 8.21 -3.75
C PHE A 280 15.27 8.60 -4.56
N ALA A 281 15.40 9.40 -5.63
CA ALA A 281 14.28 9.70 -6.50
C ALA A 281 13.78 8.47 -7.28
N VAL A 282 14.67 7.54 -7.61
CA VAL A 282 14.32 6.26 -8.26
C VAL A 282 13.60 5.36 -7.27
N ILE A 283 14.08 5.31 -6.02
CA ILE A 283 13.42 4.60 -4.92
C ILE A 283 11.98 5.11 -4.76
N GLU A 284 11.82 6.43 -4.66
CA GLU A 284 10.49 7.04 -4.48
C GLU A 284 9.56 6.76 -5.67
N ALA A 285 10.07 6.80 -6.91
CA ALA A 285 9.30 6.43 -8.09
C ALA A 285 8.84 4.96 -8.04
N GLY A 286 9.71 4.04 -7.58
CA GLY A 286 9.34 2.63 -7.37
C GLY A 286 8.26 2.47 -6.29
N LEU A 287 8.42 3.13 -5.14
CA LEU A 287 7.44 3.08 -4.03
C LEU A 287 6.06 3.56 -4.46
N LYS A 288 5.98 4.65 -5.23
CA LYS A 288 4.71 5.18 -5.78
C LYS A 288 4.00 4.22 -6.74
N CYS A 289 4.75 3.31 -7.37
CA CYS A 289 4.21 2.35 -8.34
C CYS A 289 3.98 0.95 -7.76
N CYS A 290 4.36 0.70 -6.51
CA CYS A 290 4.17 -0.60 -5.88
C CYS A 290 2.87 -0.63 -5.06
N GLN A 291 2.09 -1.69 -5.27
CA GLN A 291 0.83 -1.90 -4.55
C GLN A 291 1.04 -2.49 -3.15
N GLY A 292 1.96 -3.45 -3.03
CA GLY A 292 2.24 -4.16 -1.78
C GLY A 292 3.41 -3.53 -1.01
N LYS A 293 3.62 -4.00 0.22
CA LYS A 293 4.74 -3.54 1.06
C LYS A 293 6.08 -4.07 0.54
N CYS A 294 6.92 -3.15 0.07
CA CYS A 294 8.23 -3.41 -0.53
C CYS A 294 9.40 -3.32 0.46
N ILE A 295 10.59 -3.68 -0.05
CA ILE A 295 11.87 -3.36 0.56
C ILE A 295 12.51 -2.20 -0.22
N VAL A 296 13.05 -1.20 0.47
CA VAL A 296 13.92 -0.17 -0.10
C VAL A 296 15.37 -0.61 0.03
N ASN A 297 16.09 -0.70 -1.08
CA ASN A 297 17.51 -1.02 -1.15
C ASN A 297 18.26 0.13 -1.84
N SER A 298 18.96 1.00 -1.14
CA SER A 298 19.18 1.07 0.30
C SER A 298 19.36 2.52 0.71
N ILE A 299 19.44 2.76 2.02
CA ILE A 299 19.93 4.04 2.56
C ILE A 299 21.18 3.79 3.39
N SER A 300 21.93 4.86 3.68
CA SER A 300 23.14 4.80 4.49
C SER A 300 23.43 6.16 5.14
N LEU A 301 24.42 6.21 6.03
CA LEU A 301 24.86 7.43 6.71
C LEU A 301 25.91 8.22 5.91
N LYS A 302 26.19 7.83 4.66
CA LYS A 302 27.21 8.44 3.79
C LYS A 302 27.10 9.97 3.67
N GLU A 303 25.87 10.47 3.58
CA GLU A 303 25.57 11.91 3.44
C GLU A 303 25.24 12.58 4.77
N GLY A 304 25.50 11.89 5.88
CA GLY A 304 25.24 12.34 7.23
C GLY A 304 23.89 11.92 7.79
N GLU A 305 23.71 12.20 9.07
CA GLU A 305 22.53 11.81 9.85
C GLU A 305 21.23 12.49 9.38
N GLU A 306 21.29 13.77 9.01
CA GLU A 306 20.09 14.53 8.62
C GLU A 306 19.44 13.94 7.37
N GLU A 307 20.24 13.66 6.34
CA GLU A 307 19.79 13.06 5.10
C GLU A 307 19.29 11.62 5.32
N PHE A 308 19.99 10.84 6.14
CA PHE A 308 19.57 9.48 6.54
C PHE A 308 18.18 9.50 7.19
N LEU A 309 17.95 10.38 8.16
CA LEU A 309 16.66 10.50 8.85
C LEU A 309 15.54 11.01 7.93
N SER A 310 15.85 11.94 7.02
CA SER A 310 14.91 12.44 6.02
C SER A 310 14.42 11.33 5.09
N ARG A 311 15.36 10.55 4.53
CA ARG A 311 15.06 9.40 3.67
C ARG A 311 14.29 8.32 4.43
N ALA A 312 14.74 7.94 5.63
CA ALA A 312 14.07 6.95 6.46
C ALA A 312 12.65 7.36 6.83
N SER A 313 12.42 8.63 7.16
CA SER A 313 11.07 9.16 7.43
C SER A 313 10.16 9.07 6.20
N THR A 314 10.71 9.26 5.01
CA THR A 314 9.98 9.07 3.75
C THR A 314 9.63 7.61 3.51
N VAL A 315 10.59 6.69 3.67
CA VAL A 315 10.34 5.24 3.57
C VAL A 315 9.26 4.79 4.57
N LYS A 316 9.32 5.30 5.82
CA LYS A 316 8.31 5.04 6.85
C LYS A 316 6.92 5.52 6.44
N ARG A 317 6.80 6.69 5.82
CA ARG A 317 5.51 7.24 5.33
C ARG A 317 4.90 6.38 4.23
N TYR A 318 5.71 5.81 3.35
CA TYR A 318 5.26 4.83 2.36
C TYR A 318 5.00 3.44 2.96
N GLY A 319 5.40 3.19 4.22
CA GLY A 319 5.17 1.92 4.91
C GLY A 319 6.04 0.76 4.42
N ALA A 320 7.18 1.05 3.78
CA ALA A 320 8.09 0.03 3.27
C ALA A 320 9.14 -0.40 4.31
N ALA A 321 9.68 -1.61 4.15
CA ALA A 321 10.86 -2.06 4.86
C ALA A 321 12.13 -1.45 4.26
N ILE A 322 13.24 -1.44 5.00
CA ILE A 322 14.45 -0.71 4.61
C ILE A 322 15.71 -1.53 4.78
N VAL A 323 16.55 -1.53 3.75
CA VAL A 323 17.94 -1.99 3.82
C VAL A 323 18.83 -0.81 4.20
N VAL A 324 19.60 -0.97 5.28
CA VAL A 324 20.60 -0.01 5.74
C VAL A 324 21.98 -0.60 5.50
N MET A 325 22.74 0.03 4.60
CA MET A 325 24.12 -0.38 4.35
C MET A 325 25.06 0.13 5.44
N ALA A 326 26.07 -0.67 5.77
CA ALA A 326 27.19 -0.27 6.64
C ALA A 326 28.14 0.69 5.91
N PHE A 327 27.64 1.88 5.59
CA PHE A 327 28.36 2.98 4.93
C PHE A 327 28.00 4.27 5.67
N ASP A 328 29.01 5.00 6.14
CA ASP A 328 28.82 6.28 6.80
C ASP A 328 29.71 7.38 6.22
N GLU A 329 29.83 8.51 6.93
CA GLU A 329 30.61 9.68 6.50
C GLU A 329 32.11 9.37 6.30
N GLU A 330 32.63 8.31 6.93
CA GLU A 330 34.03 7.89 6.79
C GLU A 330 34.25 6.90 5.63
N GLY A 331 33.18 6.30 5.11
CA GLY A 331 33.24 5.39 3.97
C GLY A 331 32.52 4.07 4.19
N GLN A 332 32.81 3.12 3.30
CA GLN A 332 32.25 1.78 3.37
C GLN A 332 33.01 0.94 4.41
N ALA A 333 32.28 0.31 5.35
CA ALA A 333 32.89 -0.51 6.37
C ALA A 333 33.41 -1.84 5.81
N THR A 334 34.69 -2.12 6.05
CA THR A 334 35.38 -3.32 5.58
C THR A 334 35.61 -4.35 6.69
N ASP A 335 35.91 -3.91 7.91
CA ASP A 335 36.13 -4.76 9.09
C ASP A 335 34.86 -4.98 9.94
N SER A 336 34.93 -5.97 10.84
CA SER A 336 33.77 -6.38 11.64
C SER A 336 33.33 -5.35 12.67
N GLU A 337 34.26 -4.60 13.28
CA GLU A 337 33.93 -3.65 14.35
C GLU A 337 33.20 -2.45 13.76
N ARG A 338 33.72 -1.91 12.64
CA ARG A 338 33.10 -0.77 11.96
C ARG A 338 31.72 -1.09 11.40
N LYS A 339 31.52 -2.30 10.86
CA LYS A 339 30.21 -2.77 10.40
C LYS A 339 29.17 -2.72 11.53
N VAL A 340 29.53 -3.25 12.71
CA VAL A 340 28.63 -3.28 13.89
C VAL A 340 28.37 -1.87 14.42
N GLU A 341 29.40 -1.01 14.47
CA GLU A 341 29.27 0.38 14.92
C GLU A 341 28.23 1.15 14.08
N ILE A 342 28.36 1.10 12.75
CA ILE A 342 27.46 1.82 11.84
C ILE A 342 26.03 1.27 11.94
N CYS A 343 25.85 -0.05 11.92
CA CYS A 343 24.52 -0.66 12.08
C CYS A 343 23.88 -0.30 13.43
N THR A 344 24.66 -0.28 14.52
CA THR A 344 24.18 0.11 15.85
C THR A 344 23.76 1.58 15.88
N ARG A 345 24.57 2.48 15.31
CA ARG A 345 24.22 3.90 15.19
C ARG A 345 22.93 4.08 14.40
N ALA A 346 22.82 3.44 13.24
CA ALA A 346 21.63 3.51 12.41
C ALA A 346 20.38 2.94 13.11
N TYR A 347 20.50 1.83 13.84
CA TYR A 347 19.41 1.26 14.62
C TYR A 347 18.85 2.26 15.63
N ASN A 348 19.73 2.87 16.45
CA ASN A 348 19.31 3.85 17.45
C ASN A 348 18.66 5.08 16.81
N LEU A 349 19.18 5.54 15.66
CA LEU A 349 18.56 6.64 14.91
C LEU A 349 17.15 6.28 14.40
N LEU A 350 16.98 5.10 13.82
CA LEU A 350 15.70 4.65 13.27
C LEU A 350 14.67 4.39 14.38
N VAL A 351 15.05 3.64 15.40
CA VAL A 351 14.12 3.21 16.46
C VAL A 351 13.86 4.35 17.45
N ASP A 352 14.89 5.00 17.96
CA ASP A 352 14.71 5.96 19.06
C ASP A 352 14.24 7.34 18.58
N LYS A 353 14.69 7.81 17.40
CA LYS A 353 14.35 9.17 16.93
C LYS A 353 13.08 9.24 16.09
N ILE A 354 12.87 8.29 15.19
CA ILE A 354 11.72 8.30 14.27
C ILE A 354 10.70 7.21 14.56
N GLY A 355 10.97 6.32 15.53
CA GLY A 355 10.06 5.23 15.91
C GLY A 355 9.82 4.24 14.77
N PHE A 356 10.83 3.95 13.96
CA PHE A 356 10.75 2.96 12.89
C PHE A 356 10.56 1.57 13.51
N ASP A 357 9.71 0.73 12.90
CA ASP A 357 9.53 -0.65 13.39
C ASP A 357 10.84 -1.42 13.18
N CYS A 358 11.40 -1.98 14.26
CA CYS A 358 12.65 -2.71 14.18
C CYS A 358 12.58 -3.94 13.28
N ASN A 359 11.40 -4.54 13.11
CA ASN A 359 11.19 -5.67 12.20
C ASN A 359 11.27 -5.27 10.72
N ASP A 360 11.11 -3.98 10.42
CA ASP A 360 11.21 -3.44 9.06
C ASP A 360 12.63 -3.01 8.69
N ILE A 361 13.61 -3.21 9.58
CA ILE A 361 15.02 -2.86 9.36
C ILE A 361 15.82 -4.10 8.96
N ILE A 362 16.42 -4.05 7.78
CA ILE A 362 17.38 -5.04 7.28
C ILE A 362 18.75 -4.38 7.27
N PHE A 363 19.72 -4.94 7.97
CA PHE A 363 21.10 -4.46 7.87
C PHE A 363 21.85 -5.22 6.78
N ASP A 364 22.56 -4.47 5.94
CA ASP A 364 23.57 -4.99 5.03
C ASP A 364 24.98 -4.58 5.52
N PRO A 365 25.71 -5.50 6.19
CA PRO A 365 27.09 -5.27 6.60
C PRO A 365 28.08 -5.18 5.43
N ASN A 366 27.67 -5.11 4.17
CA ASN A 366 28.46 -5.18 2.94
C ASN A 366 29.20 -6.51 2.76
N ILE A 367 28.75 -7.32 1.81
CA ILE A 367 29.55 -8.44 1.27
C ILE A 367 30.51 -7.88 0.22
N LEU A 368 31.82 -7.99 0.49
CA LEU A 368 32.87 -7.46 -0.38
C LEU A 368 33.65 -8.57 -1.10
N THR A 369 34.19 -8.24 -2.27
CA THR A 369 34.94 -9.19 -3.11
C THR A 369 36.22 -9.68 -2.43
N ILE A 370 36.34 -11.00 -2.30
CA ILE A 370 37.57 -11.69 -1.87
C ILE A 370 38.30 -12.30 -3.08
N GLY A 371 39.53 -12.79 -2.89
CA GLY A 371 40.28 -13.45 -3.97
C GLY A 371 40.82 -12.47 -5.03
N THR A 372 40.99 -11.20 -4.67
CA THR A 372 41.52 -10.14 -5.54
C THR A 372 43.04 -10.20 -5.73
N GLY A 373 43.74 -10.97 -4.90
CA GLY A 373 45.21 -10.98 -4.82
C GLY A 373 45.80 -9.91 -3.89
N MET A 374 44.95 -9.15 -3.18
CA MET A 374 45.34 -8.18 -2.15
C MET A 374 45.13 -8.78 -0.76
N GLU A 375 46.13 -8.70 0.12
CA GLU A 375 46.10 -9.35 1.44
C GLU A 375 45.02 -8.73 2.34
N GLU A 376 44.78 -7.44 2.17
CA GLU A 376 43.77 -6.66 2.89
C GLU A 376 42.34 -7.20 2.69
N HIS A 377 42.08 -7.91 1.59
CA HIS A 377 40.74 -8.41 1.25
C HIS A 377 40.49 -9.82 1.80
N ASN A 378 41.48 -10.47 2.41
CA ASN A 378 41.37 -11.86 2.86
C ASN A 378 40.33 -12.04 3.97
N THR A 379 40.10 -11.01 4.78
CA THR A 379 39.21 -11.11 5.95
C THR A 379 37.77 -10.70 5.68
N PHE A 380 37.46 -10.06 4.54
CA PHE A 380 36.14 -9.46 4.29
C PHE A 380 34.97 -10.42 4.50
N ALA A 381 35.07 -11.67 4.06
CA ALA A 381 34.02 -12.68 4.27
C ALA A 381 33.87 -13.07 5.75
N ILE A 382 34.99 -13.19 6.48
CA ILE A 382 35.00 -13.50 7.91
C ILE A 382 34.41 -12.32 8.70
N ASP A 383 34.76 -11.10 8.32
CA ASP A 383 34.31 -9.87 8.96
C ASP A 383 32.81 -9.66 8.76
N PHE A 384 32.28 -9.97 7.57
CA PHE A 384 30.83 -10.02 7.34
C PHE A 384 30.15 -11.01 8.29
N ILE A 385 30.61 -12.27 8.35
CA ILE A 385 29.99 -13.31 9.19
C ILE A 385 30.03 -12.94 10.68
N ARG A 386 31.14 -12.36 11.16
CA ARG A 386 31.29 -11.89 12.54
C ARG A 386 30.35 -10.72 12.85
N ALA A 387 30.27 -9.73 11.96
CA ALA A 387 29.35 -8.61 12.10
C ALA A 387 27.90 -9.09 12.11
N THR A 388 27.50 -9.99 11.19
CA THR A 388 26.15 -10.57 11.17
C THR A 388 25.79 -11.25 12.49
N ARG A 389 26.74 -11.95 13.14
CA ARG A 389 26.51 -12.58 14.44
C ARG A 389 26.32 -11.56 15.56
N ALA A 390 27.01 -10.42 15.52
CA ALA A 390 26.92 -9.40 16.56
C ALA A 390 25.70 -8.49 16.40
N ILE A 391 25.21 -8.31 15.17
CA ILE A 391 24.01 -7.52 14.86
C ILE A 391 22.72 -8.29 15.21
N LYS A 392 22.72 -9.61 15.04
CA LYS A 392 21.65 -10.51 15.50
C LYS A 392 21.71 -10.70 17.00
#